data_AF-A0A976JPL2-F1
#
_entry.id   AF-A0A976JPL2-F1
#
_cell.length_a   1.000
_cell.length_b   1.000
_cell.length_c   1.000
_cell.angle_alpha   90.00
_cell.angle_beta   90.00
_cell.angle_gamma   90.00
#
_symmetry.space_group_name_H-M   'P 1'
#
loop_
_entity.id
_entity.type
_entity.pdbx_description
1 polymer ?
#
loop_
_entity_poly.entity_id
_entity_poly.type
_entity_poly.pdbx_seq_one_letter_code
_entity_poly.pdbx_strand_id
1 'polypeptide(L)'
;MVGLILLIVILVFIPADWLLKLISRIYMRRNSQVSSVYQAEKLLFDLKMGKIQDQTPVQFKFYGELIQNLINLYKRNGELNLSSLDQLQTNLNSDYKFEKKRREINLSSKLQFLLTALFIWVFVLAVRYMVGEELPIWSYFIIGLLQVTGSLFFVFGNLLITKRVFGNSDDYLKSFVWFRNLYLSNLDMGQVIRESRILEIEAQKLPKEFSDLYTRVKILIYEWKMSGENIHRELELYDSRMGYLREEQYEKLLKNVKLVQFLTLCLFFLPSYFVLILSLFSSFLIE
;
A
#
# COMPACT_ATOMS: atom_id res chain seq x y z
N MET A 1 5.18 -37.08 23.68
CA MET A 1 4.04 -36.24 24.09
C MET A 1 4.51 -34.95 24.79
N VAL A 2 5.33 -35.04 25.85
CA VAL A 2 5.91 -33.87 26.57
C VAL A 2 6.66 -32.89 25.65
N GLY A 3 7.44 -33.39 24.69
CA GLY A 3 8.14 -32.53 23.72
C GLY A 3 7.22 -31.71 22.81
N LEU A 4 6.02 -32.20 22.51
CA LEU A 4 5.05 -31.49 21.67
C LEU A 4 4.35 -30.37 22.45
N ILE A 5 4.08 -30.63 23.74
CA ILE A 5 3.56 -29.63 24.68
C ILE A 5 4.61 -28.53 24.92
N LEU A 6 5.87 -28.89 25.15
CA LEU A 6 6.98 -27.93 25.28
C LEU A 6 7.17 -27.08 24.02
N LEU A 7 7.05 -27.68 22.83
CA LEU A 7 7.16 -26.95 21.57
C LEU A 7 6.00 -25.98 21.37
N ILE A 8 4.77 -26.37 21.75
CA ILE A 8 3.59 -25.48 21.74
C ILE A 8 3.78 -24.35 22.75
N VAL A 9 4.22 -24.64 23.98
CA VAL A 9 4.50 -23.62 25.01
C VAL A 9 5.58 -22.65 24.53
N ILE A 10 6.68 -23.14 23.97
CA ILE A 10 7.73 -22.28 23.41
C ILE A 10 7.18 -21.41 22.25
N LEU A 11 6.35 -21.97 21.37
CA LEU A 11 5.67 -21.21 20.30
C LEU A 11 4.67 -20.17 20.81
N VAL A 12 3.99 -20.45 21.93
CA VAL A 12 3.05 -19.53 22.60
C VAL A 12 3.80 -18.37 23.27
N PHE A 13 4.97 -18.64 23.86
CA PHE A 13 5.75 -17.65 24.61
C PHE A 13 6.76 -16.86 23.78
N ILE A 14 7.03 -17.24 22.52
CA ILE A 14 7.71 -16.33 21.59
C ILE A 14 6.76 -15.18 21.32
N PRO A 15 7.16 -13.91 21.53
CA PRO A 15 6.32 -12.76 21.23
C PRO A 15 5.88 -12.87 19.78
N ALA A 16 4.57 -13.00 19.54
CA ALA A 16 4.02 -13.15 18.20
C ALA A 16 4.55 -12.03 17.28
N ASP A 17 4.68 -10.82 17.80
CA ASP A 17 5.28 -9.67 17.12
C ASP A 17 6.71 -9.91 16.60
N TRP A 18 7.54 -10.67 17.33
CA TRP A 18 8.91 -10.97 16.91
C TRP A 18 8.91 -11.98 15.75
N LEU A 19 8.12 -13.05 15.87
CA LEU A 19 7.99 -14.10 14.86
C LEU A 19 7.37 -13.53 13.56
N LEU A 20 6.37 -12.66 13.70
CA LEU A 20 5.75 -11.89 12.61
C LEU A 20 6.77 -10.98 11.91
N LYS A 21 7.60 -10.24 12.68
CA LYS A 21 8.68 -9.40 12.13
C LYS A 21 9.75 -10.23 11.41
N LEU A 22 10.07 -11.43 11.90
CA LEU A 22 11.05 -12.30 11.27
C LEU A 22 10.54 -12.87 9.94
N ILE A 23 9.34 -13.44 9.93
CA ILE A 23 8.71 -14.00 8.72
C ILE A 23 8.49 -12.93 7.66
N SER A 24 7.99 -11.75 8.06
CA SER A 24 7.80 -10.63 7.13
C SER A 24 9.11 -10.15 6.50
N ARG A 25 10.21 -10.07 7.26
CA ARG A 25 11.53 -9.75 6.70
C ARG A 25 12.02 -10.78 5.68
N ILE A 26 11.83 -12.07 5.97
CA ILE A 26 12.25 -13.16 5.07
C ILE A 26 11.42 -13.14 3.78
N TYR A 27 10.11 -13.00 3.89
CA TYR A 27 9.20 -12.94 2.75
C TYR A 27 9.46 -11.71 1.86
N MET A 28 9.72 -10.55 2.47
CA MET A 28 10.06 -9.32 1.77
C MET A 28 11.32 -9.43 0.92
N ARG A 29 12.33 -10.18 1.39
CA ARG A 29 13.60 -10.36 0.68
C ARG A 29 13.47 -11.15 -0.62
N ARG A 30 12.40 -11.93 -0.79
CA ARG A 30 12.19 -12.83 -1.94
C ARG A 30 11.22 -12.27 -2.99
N ASN A 31 10.69 -11.06 -2.81
CA ASN A 31 9.54 -10.59 -3.60
C ASN A 31 9.92 -9.71 -4.80
N SER A 32 9.26 -9.94 -5.94
CA SER A 32 9.56 -9.33 -7.26
C SER A 32 9.42 -7.79 -7.31
N GLN A 33 8.55 -7.19 -6.49
CA GLN A 33 8.41 -5.73 -6.48
C GLN A 33 9.62 -4.99 -5.90
N VAL A 34 10.39 -5.65 -5.01
CA VAL A 34 11.67 -5.09 -4.59
C VAL A 34 12.56 -4.99 -5.83
N SER A 35 12.66 -6.05 -6.62
CA SER A 35 13.44 -6.01 -7.87
C SER A 35 12.98 -4.91 -8.86
N SER A 36 11.67 -4.64 -8.98
CA SER A 36 11.18 -3.58 -9.89
C SER A 36 11.52 -2.16 -9.42
N VAL A 37 11.53 -1.90 -8.11
CA VAL A 37 11.96 -0.58 -7.58
C VAL A 37 13.47 -0.42 -7.71
N TYR A 38 14.24 -1.44 -7.38
CA TYR A 38 15.69 -1.43 -7.60
C TYR A 38 16.04 -1.22 -9.08
N GLN A 39 15.27 -1.82 -10.01
CA GLN A 39 15.39 -1.54 -11.43
C GLN A 39 15.07 -0.07 -11.75
N ALA A 40 13.97 0.49 -11.23
CA ALA A 40 13.61 1.89 -11.42
C ALA A 40 14.69 2.86 -10.89
N GLU A 41 15.18 2.64 -9.67
CA GLU A 41 16.26 3.43 -9.07
C GLU A 41 17.56 3.30 -9.87
N LYS A 42 17.90 2.08 -10.30
CA LYS A 42 19.07 1.84 -11.15
C LYS A 42 18.95 2.57 -12.48
N LEU A 43 17.79 2.55 -13.14
CA LEU A 43 17.58 3.27 -14.40
C LEU A 43 17.74 4.77 -14.19
N LEU A 44 17.16 5.32 -13.11
CA LEU A 44 17.31 6.74 -12.77
C LEU A 44 18.78 7.10 -12.51
N PHE A 45 19.54 6.23 -11.85
CA PHE A 45 20.97 6.41 -11.63
C PHE A 45 21.76 6.34 -12.93
N ASP A 46 21.50 5.34 -13.77
CA ASP A 46 22.15 5.16 -15.07
C ASP A 46 21.88 6.37 -15.99
N LEU A 47 20.65 6.91 -15.97
CA LEU A 47 20.27 8.14 -16.68
C LEU A 47 21.06 9.36 -16.21
N LYS A 48 21.21 9.55 -14.90
CA LYS A 48 22.04 10.64 -14.34
C LYS A 48 23.50 10.54 -14.77
N MET A 49 23.98 9.31 -14.97
CA MET A 49 25.35 9.03 -15.42
C MET A 49 25.50 9.05 -16.95
N GLY A 50 24.45 9.40 -17.71
CA GLY A 50 24.45 9.40 -19.17
C GLY A 50 24.56 8.02 -19.81
N LYS A 51 24.34 6.94 -19.05
CA LYS A 51 24.43 5.56 -19.53
C LYS A 51 23.07 5.09 -20.03
N ILE A 52 22.81 5.30 -21.31
CA ILE A 52 21.57 4.86 -21.95
C ILE A 52 21.85 3.59 -22.74
N GLN A 53 21.74 2.45 -22.06
CA GLN A 53 21.57 1.18 -22.75
C GLN A 53 20.08 0.91 -22.96
N ASP A 54 19.73 0.06 -23.92
CA ASP A 54 18.35 -0.42 -24.10
C ASP A 54 17.96 -1.22 -22.86
N GLN A 55 17.36 -0.51 -21.92
CA GLN A 55 17.00 -1.01 -20.62
C GLN A 55 15.64 -1.70 -20.70
N THR A 56 15.54 -2.85 -20.04
CA THR A 56 14.28 -3.57 -19.89
C THR A 56 13.21 -2.65 -19.29
N PRO A 57 11.96 -2.69 -19.80
CA PRO A 57 10.90 -1.83 -19.30
C PRO A 57 10.67 -2.07 -17.81
N VAL A 58 10.72 -0.99 -17.03
CA VAL A 58 10.46 -1.03 -15.59
C VAL A 58 8.97 -1.14 -15.35
N GLN A 59 8.54 -2.11 -14.55
CA GLN A 59 7.13 -2.33 -14.20
C GLN A 59 6.83 -1.92 -12.76
N PHE A 60 7.11 -0.66 -12.40
CA PHE A 60 6.72 -0.12 -11.08
C PHE A 60 5.75 1.05 -11.23
N LYS A 61 4.45 0.77 -11.01
CA LYS A 61 3.33 1.72 -11.15
C LYS A 61 3.47 2.57 -12.44
N PHE A 62 3.09 3.85 -12.38
CA PHE A 62 3.27 4.80 -13.47
C PHE A 62 4.71 5.30 -13.61
N TYR A 63 5.58 5.09 -12.61
CA TYR A 63 6.97 5.55 -12.65
C TYR A 63 7.77 4.90 -13.78
N GLY A 64 7.49 3.62 -14.09
CA GLY A 64 8.14 2.94 -15.21
C GLY A 64 7.87 3.62 -16.55
N GLU A 65 6.62 3.99 -16.81
CA GLU A 65 6.22 4.74 -18.00
C GLU A 65 6.84 6.14 -18.02
N LEU A 66 6.85 6.85 -16.88
CA LEU A 66 7.49 8.17 -16.77
C LEU A 66 8.99 8.11 -17.07
N ILE A 67 9.71 7.15 -16.49
CA ILE A 67 11.15 6.96 -16.73
C ILE A 67 11.39 6.66 -18.20
N GLN A 68 10.61 5.76 -18.80
CA GLN A 68 10.75 5.43 -20.22
C GLN A 68 10.50 6.65 -21.11
N ASN A 69 9.49 7.45 -20.79
CA ASN A 69 9.20 8.67 -21.53
C ASN A 69 10.33 9.72 -21.37
N LEU A 70 10.94 9.84 -20.19
CA LEU A 70 12.12 10.68 -19.97
C LEU A 70 13.33 10.19 -20.78
N ILE A 71 13.59 8.88 -20.83
CA ILE A 71 14.64 8.30 -21.67
C ILE A 71 14.40 8.67 -23.14
N ASN A 72 13.15 8.54 -23.60
CA ASN A 72 12.78 8.86 -24.97
C ASN A 72 12.95 10.36 -25.28
N LEU A 73 12.61 11.24 -24.33
CA LEU A 73 12.84 12.68 -24.46
C LEU A 73 14.33 13.01 -24.52
N TYR A 74 15.15 12.40 -23.66
CA TYR A 74 16.59 12.58 -23.71
C TYR A 74 17.18 12.10 -25.04
N LYS A 75 16.79 10.91 -25.52
CA LYS A 75 17.22 10.36 -26.81
C LYS A 75 16.89 11.32 -27.97
N ARG A 76 15.82 12.11 -27.86
CA ARG A 76 15.37 13.07 -28.88
C ARG A 76 16.06 14.44 -28.76
N ASN A 77 16.23 14.96 -27.54
CA ASN A 77 16.61 16.34 -27.30
C ASN A 77 18.05 16.51 -26.80
N GLY A 78 18.73 15.43 -26.39
CA GLY A 78 20.12 15.45 -25.91
C GLY A 78 20.32 16.01 -24.50
N GLU A 79 19.31 16.66 -23.91
CA GLU A 79 19.39 17.28 -22.59
C GLU A 79 18.41 16.66 -21.60
N LEU A 80 18.88 16.41 -20.38
CA LEU A 80 18.09 15.96 -19.24
C LEU A 80 18.24 16.97 -18.12
N ASN A 81 17.12 17.40 -17.54
CA ASN A 81 17.16 18.20 -16.34
C ASN A 81 17.42 17.30 -15.13
N LEU A 82 18.62 17.37 -14.55
CA LEU A 82 19.02 16.54 -13.41
C LEU A 82 18.13 16.77 -12.19
N SER A 83 17.63 17.99 -11.98
CA SER A 83 16.75 18.31 -10.85
C SER A 83 15.40 17.57 -10.94
N SER A 84 14.87 17.40 -12.16
CA SER A 84 13.70 16.58 -12.43
C SER A 84 13.92 15.11 -12.03
N LEU A 85 15.10 14.56 -12.32
CA LEU A 85 15.46 13.18 -11.99
C LEU A 85 15.64 12.98 -10.47
N ASP A 86 16.26 13.92 -9.77
CA ASP A 86 16.41 13.89 -8.31
C ASP A 86 15.05 13.85 -7.61
N GLN A 87 14.10 14.63 -8.11
CA GLN A 87 12.76 14.69 -7.55
C GLN A 87 11.94 13.45 -7.88
N LEU A 88 12.06 12.93 -9.09
CA LEU A 88 11.44 11.67 -9.48
C LEU A 88 11.96 10.52 -8.60
N GLN A 89 13.27 10.50 -8.32
CA GLN A 89 13.87 9.53 -7.39
C GLN A 89 13.33 9.71 -5.97
N THR A 90 13.20 10.94 -5.48
CA THR A 90 12.64 11.22 -4.15
C THR A 90 11.18 10.73 -4.06
N ASN A 91 10.40 11.00 -5.09
CA ASN A 91 9.00 10.59 -5.18
C ASN A 91 8.83 9.07 -5.27
N LEU A 92 9.67 8.41 -6.07
CA LEU A 92 9.75 6.95 -6.17
C LEU A 92 10.11 6.32 -4.81
N ASN A 93 11.12 6.86 -4.13
CA ASN A 93 11.58 6.35 -2.84
C ASN A 93 10.52 6.50 -1.75
N SER A 94 9.78 7.61 -1.75
CA SER A 94 8.66 7.84 -0.83
C SER A 94 7.53 6.85 -1.07
N ASP A 95 7.12 6.66 -2.33
CA ASP A 95 6.07 5.70 -2.69
C ASP A 95 6.48 4.25 -2.39
N TYR A 96 7.75 3.89 -2.61
CA TYR A 96 8.28 2.58 -2.24
C TYR A 96 8.25 2.34 -0.73
N LYS A 97 8.73 3.31 0.07
CA LYS A 97 8.67 3.22 1.55
C LYS A 97 7.24 2.99 2.03
N PHE A 98 6.29 3.68 1.40
CA PHE A 98 4.87 3.51 1.70
C PHE A 98 4.36 2.12 1.32
N GLU A 99 4.57 1.67 0.08
CA GLU A 99 4.13 0.34 -0.37
C GLU A 99 4.72 -0.78 0.49
N LYS A 100 6.00 -0.64 0.86
CA LYS A 100 6.66 -1.54 1.81
C LYS A 100 5.91 -1.58 3.15
N LYS A 101 5.64 -0.42 3.76
CA LYS A 101 4.94 -0.33 5.05
C LYS A 101 3.50 -0.87 4.97
N ARG A 102 2.79 -0.61 3.88
CA ARG A 102 1.45 -1.15 3.61
C ARG A 102 1.48 -2.68 3.53
N ARG A 103 2.47 -3.24 2.83
CA ARG A 103 2.69 -4.69 2.74
C ARG A 103 3.04 -5.31 4.08
N GLU A 104 3.91 -4.67 4.88
CA GLU A 104 4.24 -5.13 6.24
C GLU A 104 2.98 -5.27 7.07
N ILE A 105 2.13 -4.25 7.06
CA ILE A 105 0.87 -4.27 7.81
C ILE A 105 -0.04 -5.37 7.28
N ASN A 106 -0.27 -5.46 5.96
CA ASN A 106 -1.13 -6.49 5.37
C ASN A 106 -0.65 -7.92 5.69
N LEU A 107 0.65 -8.18 5.59
CA LEU A 107 1.22 -9.48 5.89
C LEU A 107 1.15 -9.78 7.39
N SER A 108 1.48 -8.79 8.23
CA SER A 108 1.39 -8.90 9.68
C SER A 108 -0.04 -9.21 10.12
N SER A 109 -1.06 -8.56 9.54
CA SER A 109 -2.47 -8.82 9.86
C SER A 109 -2.89 -10.23 9.44
N LYS A 110 -2.54 -10.67 8.22
CA LYS A 110 -2.86 -12.03 7.75
C LYS A 110 -2.23 -13.10 8.63
N LEU A 111 -0.96 -12.93 8.98
CA LEU A 111 -0.26 -13.86 9.86
C LEU A 111 -0.83 -13.82 11.28
N GLN A 112 -1.19 -12.64 11.79
CA GLN A 112 -1.85 -12.53 13.10
C GLN A 112 -3.17 -13.33 13.10
N PHE A 113 -4.02 -13.18 12.08
CA PHE A 113 -5.27 -13.93 11.97
C PHE A 113 -5.03 -15.44 11.87
N LEU A 114 -4.04 -15.86 11.08
CA LEU A 114 -3.66 -17.27 10.97
C LEU A 114 -3.21 -17.84 12.32
N LEU A 115 -2.36 -17.12 13.04
CA LEU A 115 -1.89 -17.53 14.37
C LEU A 115 -3.05 -17.55 15.38
N THR A 116 -3.91 -16.54 15.39
CA THR A 116 -5.09 -16.52 16.27
C THR A 116 -6.04 -17.67 15.97
N ALA A 117 -6.30 -17.96 14.69
CA ALA A 117 -7.08 -19.14 14.29
C ALA A 117 -6.42 -20.42 14.79
N LEU A 118 -5.12 -20.59 14.55
CA LEU A 118 -4.36 -21.76 14.99
C LEU A 118 -4.46 -21.95 16.50
N PHE A 119 -4.30 -20.88 17.29
CA PHE A 119 -4.44 -20.94 18.75
C PHE A 119 -5.83 -21.38 19.18
N ILE A 120 -6.88 -20.84 18.57
CA ILE A 120 -8.27 -21.26 18.86
C ILE A 120 -8.42 -22.76 18.57
N TRP A 121 -7.96 -23.25 17.41
CA TRP A 121 -8.08 -24.66 17.06
C TRP A 121 -7.24 -25.60 17.94
N VAL A 122 -6.02 -25.20 18.29
CA VAL A 122 -5.20 -25.94 19.26
C VAL A 122 -5.89 -26.01 20.61
N PHE A 123 -6.51 -24.91 21.05
CA PHE A 123 -7.29 -24.87 22.29
C PHE A 123 -8.51 -25.79 22.24
N VAL A 124 -9.27 -25.76 21.15
CA VAL A 124 -10.41 -26.68 20.90
C VAL A 124 -9.98 -28.14 21.06
N LEU A 125 -8.86 -28.53 20.44
CA LEU A 125 -8.34 -29.89 20.50
C LEU A 125 -7.83 -30.26 21.90
N ALA A 126 -7.14 -29.34 22.57
CA ALA A 126 -6.63 -29.55 23.92
C ALA A 126 -7.77 -29.78 24.91
N VAL A 127 -8.84 -28.99 24.82
CA VAL A 127 -9.99 -29.14 25.70
C VAL A 127 -10.69 -30.48 25.47
N ARG A 128 -10.89 -30.90 24.21
CA ARG A 128 -11.43 -32.23 23.89
C ARG A 128 -10.61 -33.35 24.54
N TYR A 129 -9.28 -33.23 24.49
CA TYR A 129 -8.39 -34.23 25.08
C TYR A 129 -8.40 -34.23 26.62
N MET A 130 -8.50 -33.05 27.25
CA MET A 130 -8.43 -32.90 28.70
C MET A 130 -9.75 -33.21 29.41
N VAL A 131 -10.86 -32.74 28.85
CA VAL A 131 -12.20 -32.88 29.45
C VAL A 131 -12.82 -34.23 29.05
N GLY A 132 -12.42 -34.80 27.91
CA GLY A 132 -13.00 -36.04 27.39
C GLY A 132 -14.34 -35.85 26.68
N GLU A 133 -14.94 -34.66 26.78
CA GLU A 133 -16.19 -34.30 26.13
C GLU A 133 -15.97 -33.82 24.69
N GLU A 134 -16.86 -34.26 23.79
CA GLU A 134 -16.88 -33.78 22.41
C GLU A 134 -17.79 -32.56 22.29
N LEU A 135 -17.25 -31.48 21.73
CA LEU A 135 -18.07 -30.31 21.42
C LEU A 135 -19.11 -30.67 20.34
N PRO A 136 -20.32 -30.09 20.38
CA PRO A 136 -21.30 -30.30 19.33
C PRO A 136 -20.75 -29.82 17.97
N ILE A 137 -21.05 -30.57 16.91
CA ILE A 137 -20.54 -30.30 15.54
C ILE A 137 -20.79 -28.85 15.08
N TRP A 138 -21.90 -28.26 15.52
CA TRP A 138 -22.29 -26.88 15.22
C TRP A 138 -21.28 -25.85 15.74
N SER A 139 -20.66 -26.09 16.89
CA SER A 139 -19.66 -25.16 17.45
C SER A 139 -18.42 -25.08 16.57
N TYR A 140 -17.94 -26.21 16.06
CA TYR A 140 -16.84 -26.25 15.10
C TYR A 140 -17.18 -25.48 13.82
N PHE A 141 -18.40 -25.69 13.31
CA PHE A 141 -18.87 -25.00 12.11
C PHE A 141 -18.94 -23.48 12.31
N ILE A 142 -19.51 -23.02 13.42
CA ILE A 142 -19.62 -21.58 13.74
C ILE A 142 -18.23 -20.94 13.89
N ILE A 143 -17.30 -21.59 14.60
CA ILE A 143 -15.92 -21.12 14.76
C ILE A 143 -15.23 -20.98 13.39
N GLY A 144 -15.32 -22.01 12.55
CA GLY A 144 -14.74 -21.99 11.21
C GLY A 144 -15.35 -20.89 10.34
N LEU A 145 -16.68 -20.76 10.36
CA LEU A 145 -17.41 -19.74 9.62
C LEU A 145 -16.99 -18.33 10.04
N LEU A 146 -16.88 -18.05 11.34
CA LEU A 146 -16.45 -16.76 11.86
C LEU A 146 -15.03 -16.41 11.42
N GLN A 147 -14.08 -17.35 11.49
CA GLN A 147 -12.68 -17.10 11.09
C GLN A 147 -12.55 -16.84 9.57
N VAL A 148 -13.27 -17.61 8.74
CA VAL A 148 -13.28 -17.41 7.28
C VAL A 148 -13.93 -16.08 6.92
N THR A 149 -15.11 -15.79 7.48
CA THR A 149 -15.82 -14.53 7.21
C THR A 149 -15.03 -13.32 7.70
N GLY A 150 -14.38 -13.39 8.86
CA GLY A 150 -13.49 -12.34 9.34
C GLY A 150 -12.30 -12.09 8.42
N SER A 151 -11.67 -13.17 7.93
CA SER A 151 -10.56 -13.06 6.97
C SER A 151 -10.99 -12.40 5.66
N LEU A 152 -12.16 -12.78 5.14
CA LEU A 152 -12.76 -12.15 3.95
C LEU A 152 -13.09 -10.67 4.22
N PHE A 153 -13.71 -10.38 5.36
CA PHE A 153 -14.06 -9.02 5.78
C PHE A 153 -12.83 -8.10 5.79
N PHE A 154 -11.70 -8.55 6.32
CA PHE A 154 -10.45 -7.78 6.28
C PHE A 154 -9.95 -7.53 4.85
N VAL A 155 -9.94 -8.56 4.00
CA VAL A 155 -9.47 -8.42 2.60
C VAL A 155 -10.34 -7.42 1.84
N PHE A 156 -11.66 -7.57 1.89
CA PHE A 156 -12.58 -6.66 1.22
C PHE A 156 -12.56 -5.25 1.83
N GLY A 157 -12.53 -5.14 3.15
CA GLY A 157 -12.44 -3.85 3.85
C GLY A 157 -11.17 -3.08 3.46
N ASN A 158 -10.03 -3.75 3.37
CA ASN A 158 -8.78 -3.13 2.96
C ASN A 158 -8.80 -2.66 1.49
N LEU A 159 -9.40 -3.44 0.59
CA LEU A 159 -9.58 -3.04 -0.81
C LEU A 159 -10.48 -1.80 -0.93
N LEU A 160 -11.60 -1.79 -0.21
CA LEU A 160 -12.54 -0.66 -0.19
C LEU A 160 -11.90 0.61 0.38
N ILE A 161 -11.18 0.52 1.49
CA ILE A 161 -10.47 1.66 2.08
C ILE A 161 -9.40 2.17 1.13
N THR A 162 -8.61 1.29 0.52
CA THR A 162 -7.60 1.69 -0.47
C THR A 162 -8.26 2.50 -1.59
N LYS A 163 -9.33 1.96 -2.19
CA LYS A 163 -10.05 2.64 -3.26
C LYS A 163 -10.65 3.97 -2.81
N ARG A 164 -11.13 4.07 -1.56
CA ARG A 164 -11.71 5.30 -1.02
C ARG A 164 -10.67 6.37 -0.71
N VAL A 165 -9.50 5.98 -0.21
CA VAL A 165 -8.44 6.93 0.21
C VAL A 165 -7.69 7.48 -1.01
N PHE A 166 -7.28 6.62 -1.93
CA PHE A 166 -6.56 7.05 -3.13
C PHE A 166 -7.53 7.50 -4.24
N GLY A 167 -8.66 6.81 -4.44
CA GLY A 167 -9.59 7.15 -5.51
C GLY A 167 -8.87 7.31 -6.85
N ASN A 168 -9.02 8.48 -7.47
CA ASN A 168 -8.33 8.86 -8.71
C ASN A 168 -7.12 9.81 -8.46
N SER A 169 -6.61 9.91 -7.23
CA SER A 169 -5.46 10.78 -6.93
C SER A 169 -4.19 10.31 -7.64
N ASP A 170 -4.03 9.01 -7.89
CA ASP A 170 -2.89 8.43 -8.61
C ASP A 170 -2.80 8.95 -10.05
N ASP A 171 -3.93 9.08 -10.76
CA ASP A 171 -3.97 9.57 -12.14
C ASP A 171 -3.58 11.07 -12.20
N TYR A 172 -4.06 11.85 -11.23
CA TYR A 172 -3.68 13.25 -11.11
C TYR A 172 -2.21 13.42 -10.72
N LEU A 173 -1.71 12.62 -9.76
CA LEU A 173 -0.29 12.58 -9.39
C LEU A 173 0.59 12.26 -10.59
N LYS A 174 0.24 11.22 -11.37
CA LYS A 174 0.95 10.86 -12.61
C LYS A 174 1.00 12.05 -13.57
N SER A 175 -0.15 12.66 -13.83
CA SER A 175 -0.27 13.77 -14.80
C SER A 175 0.47 15.03 -14.32
N PHE A 176 0.42 15.35 -13.03
CA PHE A 176 1.13 16.47 -12.43
C PHE A 176 2.65 16.28 -12.46
N VAL A 177 3.15 15.11 -12.04
CA VAL A 177 4.57 14.78 -12.12
C VAL A 177 5.04 14.85 -13.57
N TRP A 178 4.25 14.33 -14.51
CA TRP A 178 4.60 14.37 -15.92
C TRP A 178 4.64 15.79 -16.48
N PHE A 179 3.61 16.61 -16.21
CA PHE A 179 3.57 18.03 -16.55
C PHE A 179 4.81 18.77 -16.07
N ARG A 180 5.19 18.58 -14.81
CA ARG A 180 6.34 19.24 -14.21
C ARG A 180 7.66 18.83 -14.87
N ASN A 181 7.84 17.54 -15.15
CA ASN A 181 9.04 17.05 -15.83
C ASN A 181 9.16 17.62 -17.25
N LEU A 182 8.04 17.68 -17.99
CA LEU A 182 7.98 18.25 -19.33
C LEU A 182 8.26 19.75 -19.33
N TYR A 183 7.69 20.50 -18.37
CA TYR A 183 7.94 21.92 -18.18
C TYR A 183 9.44 22.21 -18.00
N LEU A 184 10.11 21.41 -17.17
CA LEU A 184 11.55 21.54 -16.90
C LEU A 184 12.46 21.09 -18.05
N SER A 185 11.90 20.50 -19.11
CA SER A 185 12.64 20.01 -20.29
C SER A 185 12.63 21.00 -21.46
N ASN A 186 12.26 22.27 -21.22
CA ASN A 186 12.20 23.35 -22.21
C ASN A 186 11.39 23.01 -23.48
N LEU A 187 10.35 22.19 -23.34
CA LEU A 187 9.43 21.87 -24.43
C LEU A 187 8.45 23.02 -24.66
N ASP A 188 7.91 23.11 -25.87
CA ASP A 188 6.83 24.05 -26.19
C ASP A 188 5.64 23.85 -25.25
N MET A 189 5.06 24.96 -24.80
CA MET A 189 3.94 24.97 -23.85
C MET A 189 2.76 24.12 -24.30
N GLY A 190 2.39 24.19 -25.59
CA GLY A 190 1.31 23.40 -26.15
C GLY A 190 1.62 21.90 -26.12
N GLN A 191 2.87 21.53 -26.36
CA GLN A 191 3.35 20.16 -26.21
C GLN A 191 3.32 19.70 -24.74
N VAL A 192 3.80 20.51 -23.80
CA VAL A 192 3.80 20.18 -22.35
C VAL A 192 2.37 19.87 -21.87
N ILE A 193 1.40 20.74 -22.20
CA ILE A 193 0.01 20.60 -21.75
C ILE A 193 -0.63 19.34 -22.38
N ARG A 194 -0.41 19.12 -23.69
CA ARG A 194 -1.00 17.98 -24.41
C ARG A 194 -0.44 16.65 -23.93
N GLU A 195 0.88 16.53 -23.81
CA GLU A 195 1.52 15.26 -23.42
C GLU A 195 1.31 14.94 -21.94
N SER A 196 1.16 15.96 -21.08
CA SER A 196 0.88 15.75 -19.66
C SER A 196 -0.53 15.26 -19.35
N ARG A 197 -1.49 15.54 -20.24
CA ARG A 197 -2.94 15.31 -20.04
C ARG A 197 -3.47 15.89 -18.72
N ILE A 198 -2.76 16.86 -18.13
CA ILE A 198 -3.10 17.38 -16.81
C ILE A 198 -4.48 18.05 -16.80
N LEU A 199 -4.91 18.62 -17.92
CA LEU A 199 -6.23 19.26 -18.05
C LEU A 199 -7.38 18.27 -18.31
N GLU A 200 -7.08 17.02 -18.64
CA GLU A 200 -8.09 15.97 -18.94
C GLU A 200 -8.64 15.31 -17.66
N ILE A 201 -8.03 15.57 -16.49
CA ILE A 201 -8.45 15.02 -15.22
C ILE A 201 -9.80 15.61 -14.78
N GLU A 202 -10.75 14.74 -14.48
CA GLU A 202 -12.06 15.12 -13.95
C GLU A 202 -11.98 15.48 -12.45
N ALA A 203 -11.95 16.79 -12.15
CA ALA A 203 -11.86 17.31 -10.78
C ALA A 203 -12.88 16.70 -9.80
N GLN A 204 -14.11 16.43 -10.26
CA GLN A 204 -15.20 15.90 -9.43
C GLN A 204 -14.93 14.48 -8.90
N LYS A 205 -14.02 13.73 -9.55
CA LYS A 205 -13.63 12.38 -9.13
C LYS A 205 -12.44 12.38 -8.16
N LEU A 206 -11.83 13.54 -7.93
CA LEU A 206 -10.71 13.67 -7.01
C LEU A 206 -11.21 13.83 -5.56
N PRO A 207 -10.44 13.36 -4.57
CA PRO A 207 -10.63 13.78 -3.19
C PRO A 207 -10.61 15.31 -3.10
N LYS A 208 -11.42 15.89 -2.21
CA LYS A 208 -11.64 17.34 -2.12
C LYS A 208 -10.32 18.13 -2.09
N GLU A 209 -9.36 17.67 -1.29
CA GLU A 209 -8.07 18.32 -1.12
C GLU A 209 -7.25 18.34 -2.44
N PHE A 210 -7.35 17.29 -3.25
CA PHE A 210 -6.72 17.22 -4.57
C PHE A 210 -7.50 17.99 -5.63
N SER A 211 -8.83 18.06 -5.53
CA SER A 211 -9.66 18.88 -6.42
C SER A 211 -9.34 20.37 -6.30
N ASP A 212 -9.15 20.85 -5.07
CA ASP A 212 -8.77 22.25 -4.81
C ASP A 212 -7.38 22.56 -5.41
N LEU A 213 -6.43 21.64 -5.25
CA LEU A 213 -5.09 21.77 -5.80
C LEU A 213 -5.08 21.69 -7.33
N TYR A 214 -5.84 20.77 -7.91
CA TYR A 214 -6.06 20.67 -9.36
C TYR A 214 -6.58 21.99 -9.93
N THR A 215 -7.57 22.60 -9.27
CA THR A 215 -8.14 23.89 -9.71
C THR A 215 -7.09 24.99 -9.73
N ARG A 216 -6.25 25.05 -8.69
CA ARG A 216 -5.15 26.02 -8.62
C ARG A 216 -4.08 25.80 -9.69
N VAL A 217 -3.70 24.54 -9.94
CA VAL A 217 -2.76 24.19 -11.02
C VAL A 217 -3.36 24.53 -12.39
N LYS A 218 -4.65 24.31 -12.59
CA LYS A 218 -5.35 24.68 -13.82
C LYS A 218 -5.34 26.20 -14.06
N ILE A 219 -5.56 27.00 -13.02
CA ILE A 219 -5.44 28.47 -13.08
C ILE A 219 -4.01 28.86 -13.45
N LEU A 220 -3.00 28.28 -12.79
CA LEU A 220 -1.60 28.53 -13.09
C LEU A 220 -1.24 28.22 -14.55
N ILE A 221 -1.73 27.10 -15.10
CA ILE A 221 -1.53 26.74 -16.51
C ILE A 221 -2.19 27.75 -17.44
N TYR A 222 -3.37 28.27 -17.07
CA TYR A 222 -4.05 29.28 -17.87
C TYR A 222 -3.30 30.62 -17.85
N GLU A 223 -2.82 31.06 -16.68
CA GLU A 223 -2.00 32.26 -16.53
C GLU A 223 -0.71 32.12 -17.35
N TRP A 224 -0.02 30.98 -17.24
CA TRP A 224 1.15 30.67 -18.06
C TRP A 224 0.86 30.80 -19.56
N LYS A 225 -0.29 30.30 -20.01
CA LYS A 225 -0.71 30.39 -21.41
C LYS A 225 -0.97 31.82 -21.87
N MET A 226 -1.46 32.68 -21.00
CA MET A 226 -1.84 34.05 -21.34
C MET A 226 -0.68 35.04 -21.22
N SER A 227 0.16 34.91 -20.19
CA SER A 227 1.26 35.85 -19.91
C SER A 227 2.60 35.38 -20.45
N GLY A 228 2.80 34.07 -20.61
CA GLY A 228 4.11 33.48 -20.91
C GLY A 228 5.10 33.57 -19.75
N GLU A 229 4.66 34.01 -18.57
CA GLU A 229 5.53 34.17 -17.40
C GLU A 229 6.00 32.83 -16.86
N ASN A 230 7.18 32.84 -16.25
CA ASN A 230 7.76 31.63 -15.66
C ASN A 230 6.98 31.23 -14.39
N ILE A 231 6.38 30.04 -14.41
CA ILE A 231 5.56 29.48 -13.32
C ILE A 231 6.33 28.51 -12.41
N HIS A 232 7.66 28.48 -12.49
CA HIS A 232 8.49 27.46 -11.83
C HIS A 232 8.31 27.47 -10.31
N ARG A 233 8.28 28.66 -9.69
CA ARG A 233 8.19 28.81 -8.24
C ARG A 233 6.86 28.32 -7.70
N GLU A 234 5.76 28.66 -8.38
CA GLU A 234 4.41 28.23 -8.05
C GLU A 234 4.27 26.71 -8.22
N LEU A 235 4.90 26.17 -9.27
CA LEU A 235 4.90 24.73 -9.54
C LEU A 235 5.65 23.94 -8.46
N GLU A 236 6.77 24.45 -7.93
CA GLU A 236 7.48 23.85 -6.80
C GLU A 236 6.66 23.89 -5.50
N LEU A 237 5.93 24.98 -5.28
CA LEU A 237 5.01 25.10 -4.15
C LEU A 237 3.89 24.06 -4.24
N TYR A 238 3.31 23.88 -5.44
CA TYR A 238 2.29 22.86 -5.66
C TYR A 238 2.82 21.44 -5.59
N ASP A 239 4.06 21.18 -6.02
CA ASP A 239 4.68 19.86 -5.86
C ASP A 239 4.89 19.51 -4.39
N SER A 240 5.41 20.46 -3.60
CA SER A 240 5.55 20.31 -2.15
C SER A 240 4.20 20.02 -1.48
N ARG A 241 3.15 20.72 -1.92
CA ARG A 241 1.79 20.49 -1.43
C ARG A 241 1.22 19.13 -1.84
N MET A 242 1.48 18.68 -3.08
CA MET A 242 1.12 17.34 -3.55
C MET A 242 1.80 16.26 -2.70
N GLY A 243 3.09 16.43 -2.40
CA GLY A 243 3.86 15.55 -1.54
C GLY A 243 3.21 15.41 -0.16
N TYR A 244 2.86 16.54 0.47
CA TYR A 244 2.18 16.57 1.76
C TYR A 244 0.82 15.86 1.73
N LEU A 245 -0.04 16.16 0.75
CA LEU A 245 -1.36 15.53 0.64
C LEU A 245 -1.26 14.01 0.44
N ARG A 246 -0.25 13.56 -0.31
CA ARG A 246 0.03 12.14 -0.51
C ARG A 246 0.46 11.47 0.80
N GLU A 247 1.34 12.09 1.58
CA GLU A 247 1.72 11.58 2.91
C GLU A 247 0.52 11.51 3.86
N GLU A 248 -0.35 12.52 3.82
CA GLU A 248 -1.58 12.52 4.62
C GLU A 248 -2.52 11.37 4.21
N GLN A 249 -2.72 11.13 2.91
CA GLN A 249 -3.47 9.97 2.41
C GLN A 249 -2.85 8.65 2.86
N TYR A 250 -1.51 8.55 2.82
CA TYR A 250 -0.79 7.38 3.29
C TYR A 250 -1.06 7.12 4.78
N GLU A 251 -0.96 8.14 5.64
CA GLU A 251 -1.26 8.00 7.05
C GLU A 251 -2.72 7.61 7.32
N LYS A 252 -3.66 8.25 6.61
CA LYS A 252 -5.10 7.93 6.67
C LYS A 252 -5.34 6.46 6.30
N LEU A 253 -4.72 5.97 5.22
CA LEU A 253 -4.80 4.54 4.85
C LEU A 253 -4.32 3.66 6.00
N LEU A 254 -3.12 3.91 6.52
CA LEU A 254 -2.52 3.04 7.53
C LEU A 254 -3.34 2.99 8.82
N LYS A 255 -3.88 4.13 9.26
CA LYS A 255 -4.79 4.20 10.41
C LYS A 255 -6.06 3.39 10.16
N ASN A 256 -6.68 3.54 8.99
CA ASN A 256 -7.91 2.84 8.64
C ASN A 256 -7.71 1.32 8.49
N VAL A 257 -6.58 0.87 7.93
CA VAL A 257 -6.25 -0.56 7.82
C VAL A 257 -6.08 -1.18 9.22
N LYS A 258 -5.40 -0.49 10.14
CA LYS A 258 -5.28 -0.94 11.54
C LYS A 258 -6.64 -1.00 12.25
N LEU A 259 -7.52 -0.04 11.97
CA LEU A 259 -8.87 -0.07 12.52
C LEU A 259 -9.66 -1.29 12.02
N VAL A 260 -9.62 -1.59 10.72
CA VAL A 260 -10.29 -2.78 10.16
C VAL A 260 -9.67 -4.07 10.70
N GLN A 261 -8.35 -4.12 10.86
CA GLN A 261 -7.68 -5.24 11.53
C GLN A 261 -8.21 -5.46 12.94
N PHE A 262 -8.29 -4.39 13.75
CA PHE A 262 -8.83 -4.45 15.10
C PHE A 262 -10.29 -4.91 15.12
N LEU A 263 -11.15 -4.30 14.29
CA LEU A 263 -12.55 -4.70 14.16
C LEU A 263 -12.70 -6.16 13.74
N THR A 264 -11.83 -6.65 12.85
CA THR A 264 -11.84 -8.05 12.42
C THR A 264 -11.57 -8.99 13.59
N LEU A 265 -10.57 -8.66 14.42
CA LEU A 265 -10.26 -9.46 15.62
C LEU A 265 -11.42 -9.44 16.62
N CYS A 266 -11.98 -8.27 16.90
CA CYS A 266 -13.04 -8.10 17.90
C CYS A 266 -14.38 -8.71 17.48
N LEU A 267 -14.73 -8.67 16.20
CA LEU A 267 -16.05 -9.09 15.72
C LEU A 267 -16.09 -10.54 15.23
N PHE A 268 -14.94 -11.14 14.86
CA PHE A 268 -14.92 -12.49 14.29
C PHE A 268 -14.07 -13.46 15.10
N PHE A 269 -12.83 -13.09 15.42
CA PHE A 269 -11.92 -14.01 16.13
C PHE A 269 -12.23 -14.11 17.62
N LEU A 270 -12.54 -12.99 18.28
CA LEU A 270 -12.90 -12.99 19.70
C LEU A 270 -14.24 -13.72 19.96
N PRO A 271 -15.31 -13.52 19.16
CA PRO A 271 -16.53 -14.30 19.32
C PRO A 271 -16.36 -15.79 19.05
N SER A 272 -15.45 -16.18 18.17
CA SER A 272 -15.10 -17.60 17.97
C SER A 272 -14.61 -18.25 19.26
N TYR A 273 -13.83 -17.52 20.06
CA TYR A 273 -13.38 -17.97 21.37
C TYR A 273 -14.54 -18.05 22.39
N PHE A 274 -15.45 -17.08 22.39
CA PHE A 274 -16.64 -17.12 23.24
C PHE A 274 -17.58 -18.27 22.90
N VAL A 275 -17.78 -18.58 21.61
CA VAL A 275 -18.57 -19.74 21.17
C VAL A 275 -18.02 -21.03 21.78
N LEU A 276 -16.69 -21.19 21.77
CA LEU A 276 -16.05 -22.32 22.41
C LEU A 276 -16.32 -22.36 23.92
N ILE A 277 -16.12 -21.25 24.63
CA ILE A 277 -16.37 -21.18 26.08
C ILE A 277 -17.83 -21.54 26.40
N LEU A 278 -18.79 -20.95 25.70
CA LEU A 278 -20.21 -21.20 25.91
C LEU A 278 -20.58 -22.65 25.64
N SER A 279 -19.99 -23.26 24.61
CA SER A 279 -20.22 -24.67 24.29
C SER A 279 -19.72 -25.59 25.40
N LEU A 280 -18.57 -25.28 26.01
CA LEU A 280 -18.05 -26.01 27.16
C LEU A 280 -18.92 -25.84 28.41
N PHE A 281 -19.36 -24.61 28.71
CA PHE A 281 -20.28 -24.41 29.82
C PHE A 281 -21.60 -25.14 29.63
N SER A 282 -22.13 -25.18 28.40
CA SER A 282 -23.35 -25.92 28.11
C SER A 282 -23.17 -27.43 28.27
N SER A 283 -22.01 -28.00 27.95
CA SER A 283 -21.78 -29.43 28.17
C SER A 283 -21.72 -29.76 29.66
N PHE A 284 -21.14 -28.89 30.50
CA PHE A 284 -21.09 -29.09 31.96
C PHE A 284 -22.43 -28.86 32.68
N LEU A 285 -23.36 -28.08 32.14
CA LEU A 285 -24.65 -27.77 32.78
C LEU A 285 -25.75 -28.80 32.47
N ILE A 286 -25.53 -29.68 31.49
CA ILE A 286 -26.50 -30.69 31.06
C ILE A 286 -26.31 -32.03 31.82
N GLU A 287 -25.22 -32.16 32.58
CA GLU A 287 -25.03 -33.20 33.60
C GLU A 287 -25.69 -32.83 34.94
#